data_AF-A0A0M8MQJ6-F1
#
_entry.id   AF-A0A0M8MQJ6-F1
#
_cell.length_a   1.000
_cell.length_b   1.000
_cell.length_c   1.000
_cell.angle_alpha   90.00
_cell.angle_beta   90.00
_cell.angle_gamma   90.00
#
_symmetry.space_group_name_H-M   'P 1'
#
loop_
_entity.id
_entity.type
_entity.pdbx_description
1 polymer ?
#
loop_
_entity_poly.entity_id
_entity_poly.type
_entity_poly.pdbx_seq_one_letter_code
_entity_poly.pdbx_strand_id
1 'polypeptide(L)'
;MGASESRPEGDGNEKMEGQMITLNVWNSKRQEYRDVNLVPSRAWAETHTSSQDQPSLLGLTLRLCNPLDTISHVWHVLDVVEGSPADSAGLVPYGDYILGWTGGPLQKEHDFFQLVEQYANHNLALYVYNSDYDHTREVVIMPNRDWGGEGLLGCGIGFGLLRKSYS
;
A
#
# COMPACT_ATOMS: atom_id res chain seq x y z
N MET A 1 19.31 -17.73 49.27
CA MET A 1 18.48 -18.74 48.60
C MET A 1 17.22 -18.01 48.15
N GLY A 2 17.06 -17.51 46.93
CA GLY A 2 17.55 -18.01 45.66
C GLY A 2 16.46 -18.85 45.00
N ALA A 3 15.38 -18.20 44.54
CA ALA A 3 14.44 -18.77 43.59
C ALA A 3 13.83 -17.62 42.78
N SER A 4 14.41 -17.39 41.61
CA SER A 4 13.86 -16.60 40.52
C SER A 4 12.74 -17.40 39.86
N GLU A 5 11.53 -16.86 39.81
CA GLU A 5 10.45 -17.43 39.01
C GLU A 5 10.36 -16.65 37.70
N SER A 6 10.80 -17.32 36.64
CA SER A 6 10.92 -16.83 35.28
C SER A 6 9.57 -16.67 34.60
N ARG A 7 9.30 -15.46 34.11
CA ARG A 7 8.21 -15.07 33.22
C ARG A 7 8.42 -15.74 31.85
N PRO A 8 7.45 -16.48 31.27
CA PRO A 8 7.54 -16.90 29.89
C PRO A 8 7.05 -15.77 28.99
N GLU A 9 7.94 -14.85 28.62
CA GLU A 9 7.77 -14.01 27.43
C GLU A 9 8.40 -14.79 26.26
N GLY A 10 7.63 -15.72 25.69
CA GLY A 10 8.04 -16.58 24.59
C GLY A 10 7.02 -16.51 23.47
N ASP A 11 7.41 -15.84 22.39
CA ASP A 11 6.80 -15.65 21.08
C ASP A 11 5.84 -16.78 20.65
N GLY A 12 4.54 -16.46 20.55
CA GLY A 12 3.49 -17.41 20.15
C GLY A 12 3.55 -17.83 18.68
N ASN A 13 4.39 -17.20 17.86
CA ASN A 13 4.43 -17.43 16.42
C ASN A 13 5.29 -18.63 15.99
N GLU A 14 6.23 -19.09 16.82
CA GLU A 14 7.13 -20.21 16.46
C GLU A 14 6.43 -21.57 16.43
N LYS A 15 5.27 -21.71 17.10
CA LYS A 15 4.54 -23.00 17.20
C LYS A 15 3.72 -23.38 15.96
N MET A 16 3.56 -22.47 14.99
CA MET A 16 2.70 -22.68 13.82
C MET A 16 3.48 -22.97 12.53
N GLU A 17 4.81 -23.07 12.59
CA GLU A 17 5.61 -23.45 11.43
C GLU A 17 5.27 -24.88 10.96
N GLY A 18 4.91 -25.01 9.67
CA GLY A 18 4.48 -26.28 9.09
C GLY A 18 3.04 -26.70 9.43
N GLN A 19 2.30 -25.91 10.22
CA GLN A 19 0.88 -26.16 10.51
C GLN A 19 0.00 -25.31 9.59
N MET A 20 -1.03 -25.94 9.00
CA MET A 20 -2.01 -25.23 8.17
C MET A 20 -2.83 -24.28 9.06
N ILE A 21 -2.73 -22.98 8.78
CA ILE A 21 -3.55 -21.96 9.41
C ILE A 21 -4.58 -21.44 8.42
N THR A 22 -5.78 -21.18 8.91
CA THR A 22 -6.86 -20.54 8.14
C THR A 22 -6.93 -19.07 8.54
N LEU A 23 -6.61 -18.18 7.60
CA LEU A 23 -6.81 -16.75 7.76
C LEU A 23 -8.17 -16.36 7.19
N ASN A 24 -9.01 -15.76 8.01
CA ASN A 24 -10.23 -15.13 7.53
C ASN A 24 -9.88 -13.73 6.98
N VAL A 25 -9.82 -13.61 5.66
CA VAL A 25 -9.37 -12.40 4.96
C VAL A 25 -10.57 -11.66 4.39
N TRP A 26 -10.74 -10.40 4.80
CA TRP A 26 -11.72 -9.50 4.20
C TRP A 26 -11.21 -8.95 2.87
N ASN A 27 -11.98 -9.13 1.81
CA ASN A 27 -11.73 -8.52 0.51
C ASN A 27 -12.54 -7.22 0.39
N SER A 28 -11.87 -6.07 0.55
CA SER A 28 -12.50 -4.76 0.45
C SER A 28 -13.18 -4.50 -0.90
N LYS A 29 -12.73 -5.15 -1.98
CA LYS A 29 -13.28 -4.99 -3.32
C LYS A 29 -14.59 -5.74 -3.53
N ARG A 30 -14.73 -6.92 -2.94
CA ARG A 30 -15.92 -7.77 -3.08
C ARG A 30 -16.85 -7.72 -1.89
N GLN A 31 -16.43 -7.00 -0.84
CA GLN A 31 -17.13 -6.92 0.44
C GLN A 31 -17.47 -8.32 0.97
N GLU A 32 -16.53 -9.25 0.83
CA GLU A 32 -16.69 -10.64 1.21
C GLU A 32 -15.51 -11.11 2.08
N TYR A 33 -15.78 -12.05 2.97
CA TYR A 33 -14.74 -12.80 3.68
C TYR A 33 -14.38 -14.04 2.88
N ARG A 34 -13.08 -14.36 2.83
CA ARG A 34 -12.60 -15.64 2.33
C ARG A 34 -11.66 -16.28 3.33
N ASP A 35 -11.78 -17.59 3.46
CA ASP A 35 -10.84 -18.39 4.23
C ASP A 35 -9.64 -18.71 3.34
N VAL A 36 -8.48 -18.17 3.70
CA VAL A 36 -7.22 -18.44 3.03
C VAL A 36 -6.44 -19.41 3.91
N ASN A 37 -6.30 -20.64 3.44
CA ASN A 37 -5.46 -21.62 4.11
C ASN A 37 -4.02 -21.46 3.65
N LEU A 38 -3.09 -21.27 4.58
CA LEU A 38 -1.66 -21.17 4.33
C LEU A 38 -0.89 -22.01 5.33
N VAL A 39 0.25 -22.53 4.88
CA VAL A 39 1.22 -23.22 5.74
C VAL A 39 2.39 -22.27 5.90
N PRO A 40 2.54 -21.61 7.05
CA PRO A 40 3.71 -20.77 7.31
C PRO A 40 4.96 -21.63 7.32
N SER A 41 6.02 -21.17 6.65
CA SER A 41 7.27 -21.91 6.54
C SER A 41 8.41 -20.94 6.30
N ARG A 42 9.62 -21.24 6.78
CA ARG A 42 10.84 -20.51 6.43
C ARG A 42 11.63 -21.14 5.29
N ALA A 43 11.15 -22.27 4.76
CA ALA A 43 11.82 -22.98 3.66
C ALA A 43 11.95 -22.12 2.39
N TRP A 44 11.06 -21.14 2.19
CA TRP A 44 11.15 -20.20 1.07
C TRP A 44 12.33 -19.22 1.18
N ALA A 45 12.90 -19.05 2.38
CA ALA A 45 13.96 -18.09 2.64
C ALA A 45 15.37 -18.73 2.66
N GLU A 46 15.48 -20.05 2.55
CA GLU A 46 16.76 -20.79 2.58
C GLU A 46 17.70 -20.44 1.43
N THR A 47 17.23 -19.73 0.41
CA THR A 47 18.08 -19.36 -0.73
C THR A 47 18.93 -18.10 -0.52
N HIS A 48 18.61 -17.17 0.40
CA HIS A 48 19.14 -15.78 0.30
C HIS A 48 19.53 -15.04 1.61
N THR A 49 20.03 -15.70 2.67
CA THR A 49 20.56 -14.94 3.84
C THR A 49 21.93 -15.41 4.31
N SER A 50 22.97 -14.70 3.90
CA SER A 50 24.29 -14.67 4.53
C SER A 50 24.39 -13.64 5.68
N SER A 51 23.26 -13.35 6.33
CA SER A 51 23.13 -12.35 7.40
C SER A 51 22.28 -12.90 8.53
N GLN A 52 22.68 -12.61 9.77
CA GLN A 52 22.16 -13.16 11.04
C GLN A 52 20.67 -12.84 11.37
N ASP A 53 19.84 -12.47 10.39
CA ASP A 53 18.43 -12.16 10.59
C ASP A 53 17.54 -13.34 10.15
N GLN A 54 16.68 -13.80 11.07
CA GLN A 54 15.73 -14.86 10.76
C GLN A 54 14.58 -14.32 9.89
N PRO A 55 14.28 -14.98 8.75
CA PRO A 55 13.23 -14.54 7.84
C PRO A 55 11.83 -14.73 8.45
N SER A 56 10.90 -13.84 8.06
CA SER A 56 9.49 -13.92 8.45
C SER A 56 8.87 -15.26 8.04
N LEU A 57 7.92 -15.77 8.82
CA LEU A 57 7.27 -17.07 8.56
C LEU A 57 6.35 -17.05 7.32
N LEU A 58 5.91 -15.86 6.90
CA LEU A 58 4.93 -15.67 5.83
C LEU A 58 5.45 -14.86 4.65
N GLY A 59 6.56 -14.14 4.81
CA GLY A 59 7.06 -13.22 3.79
C GLY A 59 6.11 -12.06 3.47
N LEU A 60 5.10 -11.83 4.31
CA LEU A 60 4.12 -10.76 4.16
C LEU A 60 4.46 -9.58 5.08
N THR A 61 4.31 -8.37 4.57
CA THR A 61 4.26 -7.15 5.39
C THR A 61 2.79 -6.80 5.62
N LEU A 62 2.33 -6.88 6.86
CA LEU A 62 0.97 -6.51 7.25
C LEU A 62 1.00 -5.14 7.93
N ARG A 63 0.03 -4.28 7.58
CA ARG A 63 -0.24 -3.03 8.30
C ARG A 63 -1.66 -3.10 8.85
N LEU A 64 -1.83 -2.88 10.15
CA LEU A 64 -3.15 -2.75 10.75
C LEU A 64 -3.80 -1.47 10.20
N CYS A 65 -4.84 -1.63 9.38
CA CYS A 65 -5.64 -0.53 8.85
C CYS A 65 -7.12 -0.86 9.05
N ASN A 66 -7.92 0.15 9.40
CA ASN A 66 -9.36 0.03 9.53
C ASN A 66 -9.98 -0.08 8.11
N PRO A 67 -10.64 -1.20 7.75
CA PRO A 67 -11.07 -1.45 6.36
C PRO A 67 -12.15 -0.47 5.88
N LEU A 68 -12.91 0.13 6.80
CA LEU A 68 -13.92 1.15 6.50
C LEU A 68 -13.29 2.50 6.11
N ASP A 69 -12.09 2.82 6.61
CA ASP A 69 -11.37 4.06 6.28
C ASP A 69 -10.55 3.96 4.98
N THR A 70 -10.31 2.73 4.50
CA THR A 70 -9.47 2.49 3.30
C THR A 70 -10.24 2.76 2.00
N ILE A 71 -11.57 2.81 2.05
CA ILE A 71 -12.44 3.02 0.88
C ILE A 71 -12.87 4.51 0.78
N SER A 72 -12.73 5.28 1.86
CA SER A 72 -13.19 6.68 1.95
C SER A 72 -12.15 7.72 1.52
N HIS A 73 -10.86 7.35 1.48
CA HIS A 73 -9.76 8.29 1.20
C HIS A 73 -8.92 7.82 0.01
N VAL A 74 -9.50 7.89 -1.19
CA VAL A 74 -8.77 7.64 -2.45
C VAL A 74 -8.77 8.89 -3.32
N TRP A 75 -7.66 9.10 -4.01
CA TRP A 75 -7.48 10.20 -4.97
C TRP A 75 -7.54 9.63 -6.38
N HIS A 76 -8.60 9.94 -7.09
CA HIS A 76 -8.83 9.52 -8.47
C HIS A 76 -8.05 10.43 -9.42
N VAL A 77 -7.21 9.83 -10.26
CA VAL A 77 -6.53 10.55 -11.35
C VAL A 77 -7.56 10.81 -12.44
N LEU A 78 -7.79 12.08 -12.76
CA LEU A 78 -8.77 12.51 -13.76
C LEU A 78 -8.07 12.68 -15.11
N ASP A 79 -7.59 13.88 -15.40
CA ASP A 79 -6.82 14.20 -16.60
C ASP A 79 -5.32 14.20 -16.30
N VAL A 80 -4.51 13.82 -17.27
CA VAL A 80 -3.05 13.88 -17.20
C VAL A 80 -2.54 14.67 -18.40
N VAL A 81 -1.71 15.68 -18.15
CA VAL A 81 -1.13 16.52 -19.20
C VAL A 81 0.10 15.82 -19.78
N GLU A 82 0.20 15.75 -21.10
CA GLU A 82 1.36 15.17 -21.80
C GLU A 82 2.66 15.90 -21.43
N GLY A 83 3.72 15.14 -21.16
CA GLY A 83 5.02 15.68 -20.73
C GLY A 83 5.05 16.18 -19.28
N SER A 84 3.97 16.01 -18.52
CA SER A 84 3.94 16.34 -17.10
C SER A 84 4.68 15.31 -16.23
N PRO A 85 4.96 15.63 -14.96
CA PRO A 85 5.44 14.65 -13.99
C PRO A 85 4.51 13.43 -13.85
N ALA A 86 3.19 13.62 -13.91
CA ALA A 86 2.21 12.55 -13.84
C ALA A 86 2.28 11.61 -15.06
N ASP A 87 2.43 12.17 -16.25
CA ASP A 87 2.61 11.41 -17.50
C ASP A 87 3.93 10.64 -17.48
N SER A 88 5.01 11.31 -17.10
CA SER A 88 6.35 10.71 -16.97
C SER A 88 6.40 9.57 -15.95
N ALA A 89 5.57 9.66 -14.90
CA ALA A 89 5.41 8.61 -13.90
C ALA A 89 4.51 7.45 -14.37
N GLY A 90 3.85 7.57 -15.53
CA GLY A 90 2.96 6.56 -16.08
C GLY A 90 1.62 6.48 -15.36
N LEU A 91 1.09 7.60 -14.87
CA LEU A 91 -0.29 7.68 -14.38
C LEU A 91 -1.27 7.63 -15.56
N VAL A 92 -2.29 6.78 -15.41
CA VAL A 92 -3.33 6.56 -16.41
C VAL A 92 -4.56 7.41 -16.05
N PRO A 93 -4.97 8.36 -16.92
CA PRO A 93 -6.12 9.20 -16.67
C PRO A 93 -7.39 8.35 -16.55
N TYR A 94 -8.26 8.69 -15.59
CA TYR A 94 -9.50 8.01 -15.22
C TYR A 94 -9.38 6.55 -14.75
N GLY A 95 -8.29 5.85 -15.05
CA GLY A 95 -8.06 4.46 -14.65
C GLY A 95 -7.35 4.31 -13.31
N ASP A 96 -6.56 5.31 -12.91
CA ASP A 96 -5.72 5.22 -11.72
C ASP A 96 -6.31 5.88 -10.47
N TYR A 97 -6.15 5.20 -9.34
CA TYR A 97 -6.57 5.62 -8.02
C TYR A 97 -5.40 5.54 -7.07
N ILE A 98 -4.97 6.68 -6.53
CA ILE A 98 -3.92 6.74 -5.53
C ILE A 98 -4.51 6.33 -4.19
N LEU A 99 -3.95 5.25 -3.63
CA LEU A 99 -4.35 4.68 -2.35
C LEU A 99 -3.56 5.27 -1.17
N GLY A 100 -2.38 5.80 -1.44
CA GLY A 100 -1.48 6.33 -0.42
C GLY A 100 -0.03 6.39 -0.90
N TRP A 101 0.89 6.47 0.07
CA TRP A 101 2.32 6.57 -0.19
C TRP A 101 3.13 5.70 0.78
N THR A 102 4.41 5.49 0.48
CA THR A 102 5.27 4.58 1.26
C THR A 102 5.53 5.06 2.70
N GLY A 103 5.48 6.38 2.95
CA GLY A 103 5.85 6.99 4.23
C GLY A 103 4.76 7.03 5.32
N GLY A 104 3.52 6.64 5.03
CA GLY A 104 2.47 6.63 6.07
C GLY A 104 1.04 6.69 5.55
N PRO A 105 0.05 6.61 6.45
CA PRO A 105 -1.35 6.78 6.07
C PRO A 105 -1.66 8.25 5.71
N LEU A 106 -2.52 8.44 4.71
CA LEU A 106 -3.16 9.73 4.42
C LEU A 106 -4.61 9.63 4.91
N GLN A 107 -5.06 10.61 5.72
CA GLN A 107 -6.37 10.53 6.35
C GLN A 107 -7.33 11.63 5.90
N LYS A 108 -6.84 12.74 5.38
CA LYS A 108 -7.67 13.85 4.91
C LYS A 108 -7.34 14.15 3.45
N GLU A 109 -8.34 14.65 2.73
CA GLU A 109 -8.22 15.11 1.34
C GLU A 109 -6.97 15.96 1.11
N HIS A 110 -6.73 16.90 2.03
CA HIS A 110 -5.64 17.87 1.93
C HIS A 110 -4.25 17.28 2.20
N ASP A 111 -4.15 16.14 2.90
CA ASP A 111 -2.87 15.54 3.26
C ASP A 111 -2.06 15.15 2.02
N PHE A 112 -2.73 14.66 0.97
CA PHE A 112 -2.07 14.32 -0.29
C PHE A 112 -1.47 15.56 -0.98
N PHE A 113 -2.21 16.66 -1.03
CA PHE A 113 -1.72 17.90 -1.65
C PHE A 113 -0.54 18.48 -0.87
N GLN A 114 -0.60 18.46 0.46
CA GLN A 114 0.52 18.87 1.31
C GLN A 114 1.75 17.97 1.10
N LEU A 115 1.55 16.66 0.99
CA LEU A 115 2.63 15.72 0.70
C LEU A 115 3.32 16.02 -0.64
N VAL A 116 2.53 16.28 -1.68
CA VAL A 116 3.05 16.63 -3.01
C VAL A 116 3.87 17.93 -2.96
N GLU A 117 3.42 18.93 -2.18
CA GLU A 117 4.19 20.16 -1.97
C GLU A 117 5.49 19.93 -1.19
N GLN A 118 5.47 19.10 -0.15
CA GLN A 118 6.66 18.75 0.63
C GLN A 118 7.71 17.99 -0.20
N TYR A 119 7.26 17.19 -1.16
CA TYR A 119 8.12 16.42 -2.06
C TYR A 119 8.39 17.14 -3.40
N ALA A 120 8.20 18.47 -3.46
CA ALA A 120 8.60 19.23 -4.63
C ALA A 120 10.09 19.02 -4.94
N ASN A 121 10.37 18.63 -6.19
CA ASN A 121 11.68 18.26 -6.73
C ASN A 121 12.33 17.02 -6.07
N HIS A 122 11.53 16.18 -5.43
CA HIS A 122 11.98 14.94 -4.80
C HIS A 122 11.12 13.75 -5.25
N ASN A 123 11.69 12.54 -5.21
CA ASN A 123 10.96 11.33 -5.56
C ASN A 123 9.91 11.02 -4.48
N LEU A 124 8.67 10.88 -4.91
CA LEU A 124 7.52 10.52 -4.10
C LEU A 124 6.98 9.16 -4.59
N ALA A 125 7.07 8.14 -3.75
CA ALA A 125 6.57 6.80 -4.06
C ALA A 125 5.12 6.64 -3.60
N LEU A 126 4.23 6.40 -4.55
CA LEU A 126 2.79 6.28 -4.39
C LEU A 126 2.33 4.84 -4.66
N TYR A 127 1.31 4.40 -3.91
CA TYR A 127 0.58 3.18 -4.22
C TYR A 127 -0.64 3.52 -5.06
N VAL A 128 -0.70 2.95 -6.26
CA VAL A 128 -1.73 3.26 -7.25
C VAL A 128 -2.45 1.99 -7.65
N TYR A 129 -3.78 1.99 -7.54
CA TYR A 129 -4.65 0.96 -8.07
C TYR A 129 -5.17 1.36 -9.45
N ASN A 130 -5.09 0.46 -10.42
CA ASN A 130 -5.68 0.66 -11.73
C ASN A 130 -7.00 -0.11 -11.86
N SER A 131 -8.08 0.58 -12.24
CA SER A 131 -9.41 -0.03 -12.37
C SER A 131 -9.56 -0.99 -13.55
N ASP A 132 -8.83 -0.73 -14.63
CA ASP A 132 -8.99 -1.43 -15.90
C ASP A 132 -8.31 -2.80 -15.84
N TYR A 133 -7.15 -2.85 -15.19
CA TYR A 133 -6.35 -4.06 -15.05
C TYR A 133 -6.52 -4.77 -13.69
N ASP A 134 -7.30 -4.19 -12.76
CA ASP A 134 -7.54 -4.74 -11.42
C ASP A 134 -6.26 -5.11 -10.66
N HIS A 135 -5.28 -4.20 -10.65
CA HIS A 135 -4.03 -4.41 -9.93
C HIS A 135 -3.55 -3.14 -9.25
N THR A 136 -2.74 -3.33 -8.21
CA THR A 136 -2.03 -2.25 -7.52
C THR A 136 -0.56 -2.28 -7.91
N ARG A 137 0.02 -1.11 -8.12
CA ARG A 137 1.44 -0.92 -8.41
C ARG A 137 2.02 0.24 -7.62
N GLU A 138 3.33 0.21 -7.43
CA GLU A 138 4.08 1.36 -6.92
C GLU A 138 4.45 2.26 -8.10
N VAL A 139 4.23 3.57 -7.94
CA VAL A 139 4.57 4.60 -8.92
C VAL A 139 5.45 5.63 -8.23
N VAL A 140 6.62 5.88 -8.79
CA VAL A 140 7.50 6.97 -8.32
C VAL A 140 7.27 8.18 -9.19
N ILE A 141 6.79 9.26 -8.59
CA ILE A 141 6.57 10.55 -9.23
C ILE A 141 7.51 11.58 -8.63
N MET A 142 8.02 12.51 -9.43
CA MET A 142 8.81 13.64 -8.94
C MET A 142 8.00 14.94 -9.18
N PRO A 143 7.26 15.43 -8.17
CA PRO A 143 6.53 16.69 -8.29
C PRO A 143 7.48 17.82 -8.69
N ASN A 144 7.12 18.63 -9.67
CA ASN A 144 7.96 19.70 -10.18
C ASN A 144 7.06 20.90 -10.54
N ARG A 145 7.48 22.14 -10.31
CA ARG A 145 6.77 23.35 -10.78
C ARG A 145 7.32 23.87 -12.11
N ASP A 146 8.55 23.50 -12.46
CA ASP A 146 9.29 24.02 -13.62
C ASP A 146 9.12 23.16 -14.87
N TRP A 147 8.17 22.22 -14.88
CA TRP A 147 7.88 21.36 -16.03
C TRP A 147 7.15 22.06 -17.18
N GLY A 148 6.72 23.32 -16.97
CA GLY A 148 6.15 24.16 -18.03
C GLY A 148 4.61 24.19 -18.09
N GLY A 149 3.92 23.57 -17.14
CA GLY A 149 2.46 23.64 -17.02
C GLY A 149 1.99 24.11 -15.63
N GLU A 150 0.71 23.87 -15.33
CA GLU A 150 0.09 24.31 -14.08
C GLU A 150 0.21 23.25 -12.97
N GLY A 151 0.62 23.68 -11.78
CA GLY A 151 0.72 22.83 -10.60
C GLY A 151 1.99 21.98 -10.57
N LEU A 152 2.02 21.03 -9.63
CA LEU A 152 3.20 20.22 -9.31
C LEU A 152 3.26 18.87 -10.04
N LEU A 153 2.10 18.34 -10.44
CA LEU A 153 2.00 17.02 -11.05
C LEU A 153 1.58 17.07 -12.52
N GLY A 154 0.85 18.11 -12.91
CA GLY A 154 0.21 18.20 -14.22
C GLY A 154 -0.92 17.19 -14.43
N CYS A 155 -1.65 16.86 -13.37
CA CYS A 155 -2.85 16.03 -13.45
C CYS A 155 -4.00 16.59 -12.60
N GLY A 156 -5.23 16.37 -13.05
CA GLY A 156 -6.43 16.59 -12.25
C GLY A 156 -6.60 15.47 -11.22
N ILE A 157 -6.92 15.83 -9.98
CA ILE A 157 -7.14 14.87 -8.90
C ILE A 157 -8.53 15.09 -8.32
N GLY A 158 -9.35 14.04 -8.33
CA GLY A 158 -10.64 14.00 -7.63
C GLY A 158 -10.51 13.29 -6.29
N PHE A 159 -11.09 13.84 -5.23
CA PHE A 159 -11.17 13.18 -3.92
C PHE A 159 -12.59 12.65 -3.67
N GLY A 160 -12.72 11.38 -3.28
CA GLY A 160 -14.02 10.82 -2.89
C GLY A 160 -14.11 9.31 -2.96
N LEU A 161 -15.28 8.78 -2.61
CA LEU A 161 -15.56 7.34 -2.58
C LEU A 161 -15.43 6.72 -3.98
N LEU A 162 -14.75 5.56 -4.06
CA LEU A 162 -14.75 4.71 -5.24
C LEU A 162 -16.17 4.18 -5.50
N ARG A 163 -16.98 4.93 -6.25
CA ARG A 163 -18.30 4.48 -6.71
C ARG A 163 -18.15 3.85 -8.09
N LYS A 164 -18.22 2.52 -8.16
CA LYS A 164 -18.60 1.84 -9.39
C LYS A 164 -20.10 2.06 -9.60
N SER A 165 -20.48 2.91 -10.53
CA SER A 165 -21.83 2.88 -11.09
C SER A 165 -21.95 1.61 -11.93
N TYR A 166 -22.54 0.56 -11.36
CA TYR A 166 -23.17 -0.47 -12.17
C TYR A 166 -24.40 0.17 -12.82
N SER A 167 -24.39 0.29 -14.14
CA SER A 167 -25.59 0.46 -14.97
C SER A 167 -25.79 -0.80 -15.79
#